data_AF-A0A0G0LHK0-F1
#
_entry.id   AF-A0A0G0LHK0-F1
#
_cell.length_a   1.000
_cell.length_b   1.000
_cell.length_c   1.000
_cell.angle_alpha   90.00
_cell.angle_beta   90.00
_cell.angle_gamma   90.00
#
_symmetry.space_group_name_H-M   'P 1'
#
loop_
_entity.id
_entity.type
_entity.pdbx_description
1 polymer ?
#
loop_
_entity_poly.entity_id
_entity_poly.type
_entity_poly.pdbx_seq_one_letter_code
_entity_poly.pdbx_strand_id
1 'polypeptide(L)'
;MVFWIKEISWKKVILSGAIFTVISFVIRQVEALLTMGYYTDPQYFGLWSKLMMPSNGPPPAEFMITSLVFTFVTGVSLALIYYYLRKHLPENKKQRIFYFADLMVAMSFLFFTLPAYLMFNIPVGILVSWFIASFIILLSASFIFVKIIK
;
A
#
# COMPACT_ATOMS: atom_id res chain seq x y z
N MET A 1 -4.49 21.51 -21.57
CA MET A 1 -3.67 20.98 -20.45
C MET A 1 -4.17 21.60 -19.16
N VAL A 2 -4.61 20.79 -18.19
CA VAL A 2 -5.32 21.28 -17.00
C VAL A 2 -4.36 22.05 -16.08
N PHE A 3 -4.76 23.25 -15.63
CA PHE A 3 -3.90 24.23 -14.94
C PHE A 3 -3.14 23.66 -13.74
N TRP A 4 -3.76 22.75 -12.98
CA TRP A 4 -3.18 22.16 -11.77
C TRP A 4 -1.96 21.25 -12.02
N ILE A 5 -1.83 20.65 -13.22
CA ILE A 5 -0.72 19.73 -13.53
C ILE A 5 0.62 20.46 -13.54
N LYS A 6 0.63 21.75 -13.87
CA LYS A 6 1.86 22.55 -13.99
C LYS A 6 2.48 22.91 -12.64
N GLU A 7 1.70 22.91 -11.57
CA GLU A 7 2.19 23.23 -10.21
C GLU A 7 2.82 22.01 -9.52
N ILE A 8 2.58 20.81 -10.03
CA ILE A 8 3.07 19.57 -9.42
C ILE A 8 4.58 19.47 -9.58
N SER A 9 5.27 19.29 -8.46
CA SER A 9 6.66 18.89 -8.47
C SER A 9 6.79 17.40 -8.78
N TRP A 10 6.71 17.03 -10.06
CA TRP A 10 6.74 15.64 -10.53
C TRP A 10 7.97 14.87 -10.04
N LYS A 11 9.13 15.51 -9.97
CA LYS A 11 10.35 14.91 -9.41
C LYS A 11 10.14 14.43 -7.96
N LYS A 12 9.46 15.23 -7.13
CA LYS A 12 9.17 14.89 -5.73
C LYS A 12 8.13 13.78 -5.63
N VAL A 13 7.10 13.82 -6.47
CA VAL A 13 6.06 12.78 -6.52
C VAL A 13 6.65 11.43 -6.93
N ILE A 14 7.46 11.40 -7.99
CA ILE A 14 8.13 10.19 -8.48
C ILE A 14 9.10 9.65 -7.43
N LEU A 15 9.90 10.53 -6.80
CA LEU A 15 10.80 10.13 -5.72
C LEU A 15 10.04 9.52 -4.53
N SER A 16 8.94 10.14 -4.11
CA SER A 16 8.07 9.60 -3.07
C SER A 16 7.53 8.21 -3.42
N GLY A 17 7.11 7.98 -4.68
CA GLY A 17 6.67 6.68 -5.16
C GLY A 17 7.77 5.62 -5.12
N ALA A 18 9.01 5.97 -5.51
CA ALA A 18 10.14 5.05 -5.44
C ALA A 18 10.47 4.65 -3.99
N ILE A 19 10.53 5.61 -3.07
CA ILE A 19 10.80 5.33 -1.65
C ILE A 19 9.66 4.50 -1.04
N PHE A 20 8.40 4.83 -1.36
CA PHE A 20 7.24 4.05 -0.95
C PHE A 20 7.35 2.59 -1.42
N THR A 21 7.82 2.37 -2.64
CA THR A 21 7.99 1.02 -3.21
C THR A 21 8.98 0.19 -2.40
N VAL A 22 10.14 0.76 -2.08
CA VAL A 22 11.17 0.07 -1.29
C VAL A 22 10.64 -0.32 0.09
N ILE A 23 10.00 0.62 0.79
CA ILE A 23 9.48 0.37 2.13
C ILE A 23 8.36 -0.66 2.11
N SER A 24 7.42 -0.52 1.17
CA SER A 24 6.32 -1.46 1.01
C SER A 24 6.83 -2.85 0.70
N PHE A 25 7.82 -2.97 -0.18
CA PHE A 25 8.45 -4.26 -0.50
C PHE A 25 9.04 -4.90 0.75
N VAL A 26 9.89 -4.19 1.50
CA VAL A 26 10.53 -4.74 2.71
C VAL A 26 9.49 -5.21 3.73
N ILE A 27 8.47 -4.38 4.03
CA ILE A 27 7.44 -4.71 5.01
C ILE A 27 6.62 -5.92 4.54
N ARG A 28 6.27 -5.99 3.26
CA ARG A 28 5.53 -7.12 2.68
C ARG A 28 6.34 -8.41 2.67
N GLN A 29 7.64 -8.35 2.42
CA GLN A 29 8.49 -9.54 2.51
C GLN A 29 8.54 -10.08 3.94
N VAL A 30 8.67 -9.21 4.94
CA VAL A 30 8.65 -9.63 6.35
C VAL A 30 7.29 -10.24 6.70
N GLU A 31 6.19 -9.60 6.31
CA GLU A 31 4.84 -10.09 6.55
C GLU A 31 4.60 -11.46 5.89
N ALA A 32 5.00 -11.63 4.62
CA ALA A 32 4.87 -12.89 3.89
C ALA A 32 5.65 -14.04 4.53
N LEU A 33 6.84 -13.77 5.08
CA LEU A 33 7.62 -14.78 5.81
C LEU A 33 6.90 -15.21 7.10
N LEU A 34 6.33 -14.26 7.84
CA LEU A 34 5.61 -14.54 9.09
C LEU A 34 4.28 -15.28 8.87
N THR A 35 3.70 -15.14 7.68
CA THR A 35 2.39 -15.71 7.33
C THR A 35 2.47 -16.79 6.26
N MET A 36 3.67 -17.30 5.95
CA MET A 36 3.92 -18.23 4.85
C MET A 36 3.00 -19.46 4.89
N GLY A 37 2.67 -19.95 6.09
CA GLY A 37 1.76 -21.08 6.28
C GLY A 37 0.39 -20.90 5.62
N TYR A 38 -0.16 -19.67 5.58
CA TYR A 38 -1.43 -19.41 4.90
C TYR A 38 -1.31 -19.47 3.38
N TYR A 39 -0.14 -19.11 2.83
CA TYR A 39 0.09 -19.12 1.37
C TYR A 39 0.40 -20.52 0.85
N THR A 40 0.92 -21.42 1.69
CA THR A 40 1.28 -22.79 1.29
C THR A 40 0.22 -23.83 1.64
N ASP A 41 -0.83 -23.45 2.38
CA ASP A 41 -1.92 -24.36 2.73
C ASP A 41 -2.87 -24.58 1.54
N PRO A 42 -3.03 -25.84 1.07
CA PRO A 42 -3.90 -26.16 -0.06
C PRO A 42 -5.34 -25.69 0.08
N GLN A 43 -5.85 -25.54 1.31
CA GLN A 43 -7.22 -25.10 1.54
C GLN A 43 -7.47 -23.65 1.06
N TYR A 44 -6.41 -22.84 0.93
CA TYR A 44 -6.50 -21.43 0.54
C TYR A 44 -6.08 -21.14 -0.89
N PHE A 45 -5.67 -22.15 -1.67
CA PHE A 45 -5.17 -21.92 -3.04
C PHE A 45 -6.22 -21.29 -3.97
N GLY A 46 -7.51 -21.53 -3.72
CA GLY A 46 -8.60 -20.89 -4.46
C GLY A 46 -8.78 -19.39 -4.20
N LEU A 47 -8.15 -18.84 -3.15
CA LEU A 47 -8.23 -17.41 -2.82
C LEU A 47 -7.24 -16.57 -3.63
N TRP A 48 -6.15 -17.17 -4.08
CA TRP A 48 -5.06 -16.44 -4.73
C TRP A 48 -5.36 -16.18 -6.20
N SER A 49 -5.01 -14.98 -6.65
CA SER A 49 -5.15 -14.66 -8.08
C SER A 49 -4.28 -15.59 -8.92
N LYS A 50 -4.75 -15.95 -10.13
CA LYS A 50 -3.95 -16.70 -11.11
C LYS A 50 -2.68 -15.95 -11.54
N LEU A 51 -2.62 -14.63 -11.32
CA LEU A 51 -1.43 -13.82 -11.53
C LEU A 51 -0.35 -14.13 -10.47
N MET A 52 -0.76 -14.36 -9.22
CA MET A 52 0.13 -14.70 -8.12
C MET A 52 0.49 -16.17 -8.11
N MET A 53 -0.48 -17.07 -8.28
CA MET A 53 -0.30 -18.52 -8.27
C MET A 53 -1.02 -19.13 -9.49
N PRO A 54 -0.37 -19.14 -10.67
CA PRO A 54 -0.95 -19.75 -11.87
C PRO A 54 -1.07 -21.28 -11.76
N SER A 55 -0.23 -21.89 -10.91
CA SER A 55 -0.26 -23.30 -10.53
C SER A 55 0.09 -23.43 -9.05
N ASN A 56 -0.22 -24.57 -8.44
CA ASN A 56 0.18 -24.89 -7.07
C ASN A 56 1.71 -24.81 -6.96
N GLY A 57 2.23 -23.85 -6.20
CA GLY A 57 3.66 -23.60 -6.11
C GLY A 57 4.00 -22.14 -5.83
N PRO A 58 5.29 -21.80 -5.77
CA PRO A 58 5.72 -20.42 -5.53
C PRO A 58 5.30 -19.49 -6.67
N PRO A 59 5.05 -18.20 -6.38
CA PRO A 59 4.79 -17.21 -7.42
C PRO A 59 5.93 -17.12 -8.44
N PRO A 60 5.62 -16.93 -9.73
CA PRO A 60 6.62 -16.77 -10.76
C PRO A 60 7.32 -15.40 -10.62
N ALA A 61 8.53 -15.25 -11.18
CA ALA A 61 9.31 -14.01 -11.04
C ALA A 61 8.60 -12.79 -11.65
N GLU A 62 7.79 -13.02 -12.69
CA GLU A 62 6.95 -12.02 -13.35
C GLU A 62 5.94 -11.39 -12.38
N PHE A 63 5.45 -12.14 -11.39
CA PHE A 63 4.57 -11.62 -10.35
C PHE A 63 5.28 -10.58 -9.49
N MET A 64 6.55 -10.82 -9.13
CA MET A 64 7.34 -9.86 -8.35
C MET A 64 7.53 -8.54 -9.11
N ILE A 65 7.87 -8.59 -10.40
CA ILE A 65 8.02 -7.39 -11.24
C ILE A 65 6.69 -6.62 -11.31
N THR A 66 5.60 -7.35 -11.56
CA THR A 66 4.25 -6.74 -11.65
C THR A 66 3.85 -6.09 -10.32
N SER A 67 4.11 -6.76 -9.20
CA SER A 67 3.85 -6.24 -7.86
C SER A 67 4.65 -4.97 -7.57
N LEU A 68 5.93 -4.91 -7.96
CA LEU A 68 6.74 -3.70 -7.81
C LEU A 68 6.22 -2.53 -8.66
N VAL A 69 5.80 -2.79 -9.90
CA VAL A 69 5.20 -1.76 -10.76
C VAL A 69 3.90 -1.21 -10.16
N PHE A 70 2.99 -2.08 -9.72
CA PHE A 70 1.75 -1.64 -9.08
C PHE A 70 2.00 -0.92 -7.75
N THR A 71 2.99 -1.36 -6.98
CA THR A 71 3.40 -0.67 -5.75
C THR A 71 3.92 0.73 -6.05
N PHE A 72 4.74 0.88 -7.09
CA PHE A 72 5.24 2.19 -7.52
C PHE A 72 4.13 3.12 -7.99
N VAL A 73 3.23 2.64 -8.85
CA VAL A 73 2.07 3.41 -9.31
C VAL A 73 1.17 3.81 -8.13
N THR A 74 0.97 2.92 -7.17
CA THR A 74 0.23 3.20 -5.94
C THR A 74 0.91 4.30 -5.13
N GLY A 75 2.23 4.21 -4.92
CA GLY A 75 3.00 5.23 -4.19
C GLY A 75 2.94 6.61 -4.85
N VAL A 76 3.05 6.66 -6.18
CA VAL A 76 2.88 7.89 -6.97
C VAL A 76 1.47 8.45 -6.79
N SER A 77 0.45 7.59 -6.85
CA SER A 77 -0.96 7.99 -6.71
C SER A 77 -1.24 8.56 -5.32
N LEU A 78 -0.75 7.90 -4.26
CA LEU A 78 -0.89 8.39 -2.88
C LEU A 78 -0.13 9.71 -2.66
N ALA A 79 1.05 9.86 -3.26
CA ALA A 79 1.80 11.10 -3.23
C ALA A 79 1.05 12.26 -3.92
N LEU A 80 0.34 11.98 -5.02
CA LEU A 80 -0.55 12.96 -5.67
C LEU A 80 -1.77 13.30 -4.81
N ILE A 81 -2.42 12.31 -4.21
CA ILE A 81 -3.53 12.53 -3.27
C ILE A 81 -3.08 13.43 -2.11
N TYR A 82 -1.92 13.12 -1.50
CA TYR A 82 -1.33 13.97 -0.47
C TYR A 82 -1.08 15.39 -0.98
N TYR A 83 -0.52 15.54 -2.19
CA TYR A 83 -0.27 16.85 -2.80
C TYR A 83 -1.55 17.70 -2.85
N TYR A 84 -2.71 17.14 -3.22
CA TYR A 84 -3.97 17.89 -3.21
C TYR A 84 -4.49 18.17 -1.82
N LEU A 85 -4.50 17.15 -0.96
CA LEU A 85 -5.11 17.26 0.36
C LEU A 85 -4.29 18.11 1.32
N ARG A 86 -2.98 18.30 1.11
CA ARG A 86 -2.10 19.00 2.07
C ARG A 86 -2.54 20.40 2.47
N LYS A 87 -3.28 21.10 1.59
CA LYS A 87 -3.85 22.44 1.86
C LYS A 87 -5.00 22.40 2.88
N HIS A 88 -5.64 21.26 3.03
CA HIS A 88 -6.75 21.01 3.96
C HIS A 88 -6.31 20.27 5.23
N LEU A 89 -5.03 19.88 5.32
CA LEU A 89 -4.47 19.20 6.48
C LEU A 89 -3.84 20.21 7.46
N PRO A 90 -3.75 19.88 8.76
CA PRO A 90 -3.11 20.73 9.76
C PRO A 90 -1.73 21.21 9.33
N GLU A 91 -1.36 22.45 9.67
CA GLU A 91 -0.03 23.00 9.35
C GLU A 91 1.09 22.35 10.16
N ASN A 92 0.78 21.88 11.37
CA ASN A 92 1.73 21.16 12.20
C ASN A 92 2.12 19.84 11.54
N LYS A 93 3.42 19.65 11.26
CA LYS A 93 3.94 18.48 10.55
C LYS A 93 3.57 17.15 11.22
N LYS A 94 3.65 17.05 12.55
CA LYS A 94 3.34 15.80 13.27
C LYS A 94 1.87 15.46 13.11
N GLN A 95 0.98 16.45 13.35
CA GLN A 95 -0.45 16.26 13.15
C GLN A 95 -0.76 15.90 11.71
N ARG A 96 -0.14 16.58 10.73
CA ARG A 96 -0.33 16.28 9.30
C ARG A 96 0.00 14.84 8.94
N ILE A 97 1.07 14.27 9.53
CA ILE A 97 1.46 12.87 9.32
C ILE A 97 0.36 11.93 9.81
N PHE A 98 -0.09 12.10 11.05
CA PHE A 98 -1.12 11.22 11.61
C PHE A 98 -2.46 11.39 10.90
N TYR A 99 -2.91 12.63 10.65
CA TYR A 99 -4.17 12.88 9.95
C TYR A 99 -4.21 12.22 8.56
N PHE A 100 -3.13 12.34 7.78
CA PHE A 100 -3.10 11.69 6.47
C PHE A 100 -2.99 10.17 6.57
N ALA A 101 -2.22 9.65 7.54
CA ALA A 101 -2.11 8.21 7.77
C ALA A 101 -3.47 7.62 8.19
N ASP A 102 -4.16 8.23 9.16
CA ASP A 102 -5.46 7.81 9.66
C ASP A 102 -6.50 7.80 8.54
N LEU A 103 -6.52 8.83 7.69
CA LEU A 103 -7.38 8.87 6.51
C LEU A 103 -7.10 7.68 5.58
N MET A 104 -5.85 7.42 5.24
CA MET A 104 -5.49 6.32 4.34
C MET A 104 -5.76 4.94 4.96
N VAL A 105 -5.50 4.78 6.25
CA VAL A 105 -5.79 3.54 7.00
C VAL A 105 -7.28 3.29 7.07
N ALA A 106 -8.09 4.31 7.38
CA ALA A 106 -9.54 4.20 7.39
C ALA A 106 -10.08 3.81 6.01
N MET A 107 -9.57 4.45 4.94
CA MET A 107 -9.93 4.08 3.57
C MET A 107 -9.53 2.63 3.25
N SER A 108 -8.32 2.20 3.60
CA SER A 108 -7.89 0.82 3.40
C SER A 108 -8.76 -0.17 4.17
N PHE A 109 -9.17 0.17 5.40
CA PHE A 109 -10.02 -0.70 6.20
C PHE A 109 -11.43 -0.83 5.60
N LEU A 110 -12.04 0.30 5.25
CA LEU A 110 -13.42 0.37 4.73
C LEU A 110 -13.54 -0.22 3.31
N PHE A 111 -12.57 0.03 2.44
CA PHE A 111 -12.64 -0.35 1.02
C PHE A 111 -11.91 -1.67 0.69
N PHE A 112 -11.13 -2.21 1.62
CA PHE A 112 -10.43 -3.49 1.39
C PHE A 112 -10.65 -4.48 2.53
N THR A 113 -10.24 -4.16 3.77
CA THR A 113 -10.26 -5.16 4.86
C THR A 113 -11.66 -5.67 5.20
N LEU A 114 -12.63 -4.77 5.36
CA LEU A 114 -14.02 -5.17 5.65
C LEU A 114 -14.67 -5.92 4.49
N PRO A 115 -14.63 -5.43 3.23
CA PRO A 115 -15.13 -6.20 2.10
C PRO A 115 -14.45 -7.56 1.98
N ALA A 116 -13.14 -7.64 2.20
CA ALA A 116 -12.42 -8.90 2.10
C ALA A 116 -12.89 -9.93 3.12
N TYR A 117 -13.14 -9.49 4.36
CA TYR A 117 -13.70 -10.32 5.43
C TYR A 117 -15.13 -10.79 5.14
N LEU A 118 -15.97 -9.92 4.57
CA LEU A 118 -17.38 -10.22 4.31
C LEU A 118 -17.62 -11.03 3.03
N MET A 119 -16.77 -10.84 2.02
CA MET A 119 -16.98 -11.40 0.67
C MET A 119 -16.15 -12.65 0.41
N PHE A 120 -15.01 -12.82 1.07
CA PHE A 120 -14.10 -13.94 0.82
C PHE A 120 -13.88 -14.74 2.09
N ASN A 121 -13.67 -16.05 1.92
CA ASN A 121 -13.36 -16.95 3.02
C ASN A 121 -11.87 -16.86 3.41
N ILE A 122 -11.40 -15.65 3.70
CA ILE A 122 -10.00 -15.39 4.06
C ILE A 122 -9.84 -15.60 5.57
N PRO A 123 -8.81 -16.34 6.02
CA PRO A 123 -8.55 -16.51 7.45
C PRO A 123 -8.36 -15.17 8.17
N VAL A 124 -8.99 -15.03 9.34
CA VAL A 124 -8.89 -13.79 10.13
C VAL A 124 -7.45 -13.45 10.47
N GLY A 125 -6.60 -14.46 10.74
CA GLY A 125 -5.19 -14.26 11.04
C GLY A 125 -4.42 -13.57 9.92
N ILE A 126 -4.63 -13.96 8.65
CA ILE A 126 -3.95 -13.31 7.52
C ILE A 126 -4.52 -11.91 7.25
N LEU A 127 -5.83 -11.68 7.45
CA LEU A 127 -6.42 -10.35 7.32
C LEU A 127 -5.85 -9.36 8.35
N VAL A 128 -5.69 -9.80 9.61
CA VAL A 128 -5.06 -8.99 10.66
C VAL A 128 -3.61 -8.68 10.30
N SER A 129 -2.85 -9.67 9.82
CA SER A 129 -1.48 -9.47 9.37
C SER A 129 -1.39 -8.45 8.22
N TRP A 130 -2.23 -8.59 7.21
CA TRP A 130 -2.31 -7.64 6.09
C TRP A 130 -2.67 -6.24 6.55
N PHE A 131 -3.61 -6.11 7.49
CA PHE A 131 -3.99 -4.82 8.04
C PHE A 131 -2.83 -4.15 8.78
N ILE A 132 -2.14 -4.89 9.67
CA ILE A 132 -0.97 -4.38 10.41
C ILE A 132 0.14 -3.94 9.44
N ALA A 133 0.48 -4.77 8.44
CA ALA A 133 1.46 -4.41 7.43
C ALA A 133 1.05 -3.15 6.65
N SER A 134 -0.22 -3.06 6.25
CA SER A 134 -0.75 -1.90 5.54
C SER A 134 -0.72 -0.64 6.40
N PHE A 135 -1.03 -0.76 7.70
CA PHE A 135 -0.93 0.34 8.66
C PHE A 135 0.49 0.90 8.71
N ILE A 136 1.49 0.04 8.89
CA ILE A 136 2.91 0.45 8.96
C ILE A 136 3.35 1.11 7.66
N ILE A 137 2.96 0.54 6.51
CA ILE A 137 3.26 1.09 5.17
C ILE A 137 2.66 2.48 5.01
N LEU A 138 1.37 2.65 5.31
CA LEU A 138 0.65 3.91 5.12
C LEU A 138 1.13 5.01 6.07
N LEU A 139 1.46 4.66 7.32
CA LEU A 139 2.08 5.60 8.26
C LEU A 139 3.45 6.06 7.77
N SER A 140 4.28 5.12 7.29
CA SER A 140 5.60 5.42 6.72
C SER A 140 5.50 6.28 5.46
N ALA A 141 4.52 5.98 4.59
CA ALA A 141 4.22 6.76 3.39
C ALA A 141 3.84 8.20 3.74
N SER A 142 2.95 8.37 4.73
CA SER A 142 2.55 9.68 5.22
C SER A 142 3.74 10.51 5.71
N PHE A 143 4.64 9.89 6.50
CA PHE A 143 5.87 10.52 6.94
C PHE A 143 6.74 11.02 5.77
N ILE A 144 6.92 10.19 4.74
CA ILE A 144 7.70 10.53 3.55
C ILE A 144 7.07 11.69 2.79
N PHE A 145 5.77 11.60 2.52
CA PHE A 145 5.08 12.59 1.70
C PHE A 145 5.10 13.96 2.38
N VAL A 146 4.84 14.03 3.69
CA VAL A 146 4.94 15.28 4.46
C VAL A 146 6.35 15.88 4.45
N LYS A 147 7.38 15.04 4.41
CA LYS A 147 8.77 15.50 4.41
C LYS A 147 9.24 15.99 3.03
N ILE A 148 8.81 15.32 1.95
CA ILE A 148 9.29 15.58 0.60
C ILE A 148 8.42 16.62 -0.12
N ILE A 149 7.10 16.47 -0.02
CA ILE A 149 6.11 17.27 -0.73
C ILE A 149 5.71 18.42 0.21
N LYS A 150 6.18 19.63 -0.11
CA LYS A 150 5.87 20.86 0.64
C LYS A 150 4.60 21.48 0.11
#